data_AF-X1TM82-F1
#
_entry.id   AF-X1TM82-F1
#
_cell.length_a   1.000
_cell.length_b   1.000
_cell.length_c   1.000
_cell.angle_alpha   90.00
_cell.angle_beta   90.00
_cell.angle_gamma   90.00
#
_symmetry.space_group_name_H-M   'P 1'
#
loop_
_entity.id
_entity.type
_entity.pdbx_description
1 polymer ?
#
loop_
_entity_poly.entity_id
_entity_poly.type
_entity_poly.pdbx_seq_one_letter_code
_entity_poly.pdbx_strand_id
1 'polypeptide(L)'
;FGNADLYLLDTDIEENNDRWITGRLYGGFAEERIAQEMVLGIGGIRALRALNIPVDIYHFNEGHAVLAGLELINEKINAGMSFDKAWESTRKEVVFTTHTPIKAGNEKHRIETLVYMRANLGFSVEQMNRIGGIPFNMTVAALRLSRKSNAVSELHTQTANKMWAKTENRSKIIGITINISFFNPVFNYF
;
A
#
# COMPACT_ATOMS: atom_id res chain seq x y z
N PHE A 1 21.76 5.23 19.94
CA PHE A 1 20.78 5.54 18.89
C PHE A 1 20.36 4.22 18.27
N GLY A 2 19.10 3.82 18.46
CA GLY A 2 18.55 2.65 17.80
C GLY A 2 18.25 3.03 16.36
N ASN A 3 19.12 2.65 15.44
CA ASN A 3 18.90 2.85 14.02
C ASN A 3 18.02 1.71 13.52
N ALA A 4 17.08 2.01 12.63
CA ALA A 4 16.33 1.00 11.90
C ALA A 4 17.05 0.70 10.58
N ASP A 5 16.99 -0.54 10.12
CA ASP A 5 17.51 -0.91 8.81
C ASP A 5 16.67 -0.27 7.70
N LEU A 6 17.34 0.20 6.64
CA LEU A 6 16.71 0.75 5.45
C LEU A 6 17.02 -0.15 4.26
N TYR A 7 15.99 -0.79 3.73
CA TYR A 7 16.08 -1.59 2.51
C TYR A 7 15.57 -0.78 1.33
N LEU A 8 16.44 -0.54 0.35
CA LEU A 8 16.12 0.14 -0.90
C LEU A 8 16.20 -0.89 -2.03
N LEU A 9 15.06 -1.20 -2.63
CA LEU A 9 15.01 -2.10 -3.79
C LEU A 9 15.39 -1.32 -5.04
N ASP A 10 16.32 -1.86 -5.80
CA ASP A 10 16.77 -1.29 -7.06
C ASP A 10 16.58 -2.30 -8.21
N THR A 11 16.19 -1.78 -9.36
CA THR A 11 16.05 -2.56 -10.61
C THR A 11 17.22 -2.33 -11.55
N ASP A 12 18.11 -1.38 -11.26
CA ASP A 12 19.30 -1.07 -12.06
C ASP A 12 20.46 -2.05 -11.80
N ILE A 13 20.24 -3.31 -12.18
CA ILE A 13 21.23 -4.39 -12.09
C ILE A 13 21.44 -5.05 -13.46
N GLU A 14 22.61 -5.66 -13.67
CA GLU A 14 22.99 -6.11 -15.01
C GLU A 14 22.01 -7.13 -15.62
N GLU A 15 21.51 -8.00 -14.75
CA GLU A 15 20.65 -9.13 -15.03
C GLU A 15 19.20 -8.75 -15.32
N ASN A 16 18.81 -7.50 -15.01
CA ASN A 16 17.47 -7.01 -15.25
C ASN A 16 17.43 -6.14 -16.52
N ASN A 17 16.51 -6.46 -17.44
CA ASN A 17 16.31 -5.67 -18.66
C ASN A 17 15.41 -4.45 -18.40
N ASP A 18 14.64 -4.44 -17.31
CA ASP A 18 13.71 -3.36 -16.96
C ASP A 18 14.30 -2.38 -15.94
N ARG A 19 15.56 -1.99 -16.11
CA ARG A 19 16.29 -1.09 -15.19
C ARG A 19 15.68 0.29 -15.04
N TRP A 20 14.88 0.69 -16.03
CA TRP A 20 14.20 1.98 -16.07
C TRP A 20 13.16 2.14 -14.95
N ILE A 21 12.66 1.05 -14.35
CA ILE A 21 11.61 1.10 -13.32
C ILE A 21 12.04 1.98 -12.13
N THR A 22 13.29 1.87 -11.68
CA THR A 22 13.83 2.70 -10.58
C THR A 22 14.62 3.92 -11.07
N GLY A 23 14.73 4.13 -12.38
CA GLY A 23 15.55 5.20 -12.97
C GLY A 23 15.04 6.62 -12.76
N ARG A 24 13.74 6.80 -12.46
CA ARG A 24 13.16 8.12 -12.17
C ARG A 24 11.98 8.06 -11.20
N LEU A 25 11.94 8.99 -10.26
CA LEU A 25 10.78 9.18 -9.39
C LEU A 25 9.61 9.83 -10.16
N TYR A 26 8.42 9.25 -10.04
CA TYR A 26 7.18 9.67 -10.73
C TYR A 26 7.30 9.59 -12.25
N GLY A 27 7.33 8.36 -12.75
CA GLY A 27 7.20 8.06 -14.17
C GLY A 27 5.97 8.66 -14.82
N GLY A 28 6.04 8.87 -16.14
CA GLY A 28 5.01 9.61 -16.89
C GLY A 28 3.79 8.78 -17.27
N PHE A 29 3.95 7.46 -17.41
CA PHE A 29 2.92 6.56 -17.92
C PHE A 29 2.37 5.63 -16.83
N ALA A 30 1.13 5.17 -17.01
CA ALA A 30 0.43 4.35 -16.01
C ALA A 30 1.14 3.01 -15.75
N GLU A 31 1.69 2.38 -16.79
CA GLU A 31 2.40 1.11 -16.70
C GLU A 31 3.72 1.25 -15.93
N GLU A 32 4.47 2.32 -16.18
CA GLU A 32 5.70 2.63 -15.44
C GLU A 32 5.40 2.84 -13.96
N ARG A 33 4.33 3.57 -13.66
CA ARG A 33 3.88 3.78 -12.29
C ARG A 33 3.46 2.48 -11.60
N ILE A 34 2.68 1.64 -12.26
CA ILE A 34 2.29 0.33 -11.75
C ILE A 34 3.53 -0.55 -11.52
N ALA A 35 4.51 -0.54 -12.43
CA ALA A 35 5.74 -1.31 -12.26
C ALA A 35 6.54 -0.87 -11.01
N GLN A 36 6.64 0.44 -10.77
CA GLN A 36 7.24 0.99 -9.55
C GLN A 36 6.51 0.52 -8.28
N GLU A 37 5.18 0.57 -8.29
CA GLU A 37 4.35 0.10 -7.18
C GLU A 37 4.43 -1.41 -6.97
N MET A 38 4.63 -2.19 -8.04
CA MET A 38 4.88 -3.63 -7.94
C MET A 38 6.22 -3.91 -7.25
N VAL A 39 7.28 -3.19 -7.62
CA VAL A 39 8.59 -3.31 -6.95
C VAL A 39 8.47 -2.93 -5.47
N LEU A 40 7.89 -1.77 -5.16
CA LEU A 40 7.70 -1.31 -3.79
C LEU A 40 6.84 -2.26 -2.96
N GLY A 41 5.69 -2.67 -3.50
CA GLY A 41 4.69 -3.45 -2.78
C GLY A 41 4.97 -4.95 -2.78
N ILE A 42 4.88 -5.58 -3.95
CA ILE A 42 5.05 -7.03 -4.11
C ILE A 42 6.52 -7.40 -3.87
N GLY A 43 7.44 -6.68 -4.51
CA GLY A 43 8.88 -6.86 -4.33
C GLY A 43 9.30 -6.63 -2.88
N GLY A 44 8.74 -5.62 -2.21
CA GLY A 44 8.96 -5.36 -0.78
C GLY A 44 8.62 -6.54 0.11
N ILE A 45 7.42 -7.13 -0.05
CA ILE A 45 7.04 -8.33 0.72
C ILE A 45 7.98 -9.50 0.42
N ARG A 46 8.25 -9.79 -0.85
CA ARG A 46 9.15 -10.89 -1.24
C ARG A 46 10.57 -10.70 -0.73
N ALA A 47 11.09 -9.47 -0.72
CA ALA A 47 12.41 -9.17 -0.16
C ALA A 47 12.46 -9.45 1.34
N LEU A 48 11.43 -9.04 2.10
CA LEU A 48 11.33 -9.35 3.53
C LEU A 48 11.33 -10.87 3.78
N ARG A 49 10.63 -11.65 2.94
CA ARG A 49 10.66 -13.12 3.00
C ARG A 49 12.03 -13.69 2.68
N ALA A 50 12.67 -13.23 1.61
CA ALA A 50 14.00 -13.69 1.20
C ALA A 50 15.08 -13.41 2.26
N LEU A 51 14.93 -12.30 2.99
CA LEU A 51 15.81 -11.90 4.10
C LEU A 51 15.43 -12.56 5.43
N ASN A 52 14.36 -13.36 5.47
CA ASN A 52 13.82 -13.98 6.68
C ASN A 52 13.49 -12.98 7.80
N ILE A 53 12.98 -11.80 7.43
CA ILE A 53 12.59 -10.75 8.39
C ILE A 53 11.13 -11.00 8.82
N PRO A 54 10.88 -11.34 10.10
CA PRO A 54 9.53 -11.43 10.63
C PRO A 54 8.94 -10.02 10.76
N VAL A 55 7.69 -9.84 10.33
CA VAL A 55 6.97 -8.57 10.41
C VAL A 55 5.60 -8.80 11.00
N ASP A 56 5.30 -8.13 12.11
CA ASP A 56 3.99 -8.18 12.74
C ASP A 56 3.01 -7.18 12.12
N ILE A 57 3.51 -5.98 11.80
CA ILE A 57 2.70 -4.86 11.29
C ILE A 57 3.38 -4.20 10.07
N TYR A 58 2.59 -4.00 9.02
CA TYR A 58 2.97 -3.29 7.82
C TYR A 58 2.35 -1.89 7.82
N HIS A 59 3.18 -0.86 7.68
CA HIS A 59 2.70 0.53 7.58
C HIS A 59 2.80 1.02 6.13
N PHE A 60 1.65 1.26 5.51
CA PHE A 60 1.59 1.89 4.21
C PHE A 60 1.61 3.41 4.36
N ASN A 61 2.66 4.03 3.82
CA ASN A 61 2.79 5.47 3.75
C ASN A 61 2.27 5.93 2.37
N GLU A 62 1.00 6.32 2.32
CA GLU A 62 0.22 6.55 1.08
C GLU A 62 -0.13 5.27 0.29
N GLY A 63 -1.09 5.40 -0.65
CA GLY A 63 -1.71 4.27 -1.36
C GLY A 63 -0.78 3.45 -2.24
N HIS A 64 0.40 3.94 -2.62
CA HIS A 64 1.32 3.29 -3.57
C HIS A 64 1.80 1.90 -3.11
N ALA A 65 1.85 1.67 -1.80
CA ALA A 65 2.27 0.39 -1.23
C ALA A 65 1.16 -0.68 -1.25
N VAL A 66 -0.05 -0.38 -1.76
CA VAL A 66 -1.22 -1.28 -1.57
C VAL A 66 -1.07 -2.65 -2.25
N LEU A 67 -0.22 -2.76 -3.27
CA LEU A 67 0.09 -4.04 -3.90
C LEU A 67 0.81 -5.01 -2.93
N ALA A 68 1.48 -4.51 -1.88
CA ALA A 68 1.95 -5.34 -0.77
C ALA A 68 0.78 -6.03 -0.06
N GLY A 69 -0.34 -5.32 0.12
CA GLY A 69 -1.55 -5.89 0.72
C GLY A 69 -2.17 -7.00 -0.13
N LEU A 70 -2.09 -6.88 -1.46
CA LEU A 70 -2.52 -7.96 -2.36
C LEU A 70 -1.60 -9.18 -2.24
N GLU A 71 -0.28 -8.99 -2.18
CA GLU A 71 0.67 -10.10 -1.99
C GLU A 71 0.47 -10.79 -0.63
N LEU A 72 0.22 -10.04 0.45
CA LEU A 72 -0.10 -10.61 1.76
C LEU A 72 -1.39 -11.45 1.76
N ILE A 73 -2.40 -11.06 0.98
CA ILE A 73 -3.61 -11.88 0.80
C ILE A 73 -3.27 -13.13 -0.02
N ASN A 74 -2.50 -12.98 -1.08
CA ASN A 74 -2.08 -14.07 -1.96
C ASN A 74 -1.29 -15.15 -1.20
N GLU A 75 -0.32 -14.76 -0.36
CA GLU A 75 0.42 -15.68 0.53
C GLU A 75 -0.53 -16.52 1.41
N LYS A 76 -1.53 -15.89 2.02
CA LYS A 76 -2.51 -16.56 2.89
C LYS A 76 -3.45 -17.48 2.12
N ILE A 77 -3.84 -17.12 0.91
CA ILE A 77 -4.63 -17.98 0.02
C ILE A 77 -3.81 -19.21 -0.38
N ASN A 78 -2.54 -19.03 -0.72
CA ASN A 78 -1.64 -20.14 -1.05
C ASN A 78 -1.38 -21.05 0.16
N ALA A 79 -1.51 -20.53 1.38
CA ALA A 79 -1.53 -21.31 2.62
C ALA A 79 -2.89 -21.99 2.93
N GLY A 80 -3.87 -21.89 2.03
CA GLY A 80 -5.17 -22.57 2.13
C GLY A 80 -6.31 -21.75 2.71
N MET A 81 -6.13 -20.45 2.95
CA MET A 81 -7.25 -19.59 3.38
C MET A 81 -8.17 -19.24 2.22
N SER A 82 -9.47 -19.03 2.51
CA SER A 82 -10.36 -18.39 1.55
C SER A 82 -10.00 -16.91 1.40
N PHE A 83 -10.37 -16.29 0.27
CA PHE A 83 -10.15 -14.88 0.00
C PHE A 83 -10.62 -13.96 1.14
N ASP A 84 -11.84 -14.17 1.65
CA ASP A 84 -12.39 -13.31 2.70
C ASP A 84 -11.61 -13.44 4.02
N LYS A 85 -11.20 -14.66 4.39
CA LYS A 85 -10.38 -14.90 5.60
C LYS A 85 -8.97 -14.32 5.44
N ALA A 86 -8.36 -14.51 4.27
CA ALA A 86 -7.05 -13.95 3.95
C ALA A 86 -7.08 -12.41 4.01
N TRP A 87 -8.11 -11.79 3.44
CA TRP A 87 -8.30 -10.33 3.50
C TRP A 87 -8.52 -9.85 4.94
N GLU A 88 -9.39 -10.49 5.72
CA GLU A 88 -9.61 -10.12 7.12
C GLU A 88 -8.33 -10.26 7.96
N SER A 89 -7.53 -11.32 7.74
CA SER A 89 -6.25 -11.51 8.41
C SER A 89 -5.24 -10.43 8.03
N THR A 90 -5.04 -10.17 6.73
CA THR A 90 -4.18 -9.08 6.26
C THR A 90 -4.61 -7.74 6.84
N ARG A 91 -5.93 -7.51 7.01
CA ARG A 91 -6.42 -6.28 7.63
C ARG A 91 -5.92 -6.07 9.06
N LYS A 92 -5.67 -7.12 9.83
CA LYS A 92 -5.15 -7.04 11.20
C LYS A 92 -3.67 -6.65 11.25
N GLU A 93 -2.95 -6.85 10.15
CA GLU A 93 -1.49 -6.65 10.02
C GLU A 93 -1.15 -5.27 9.40
N VAL A 94 -2.11 -4.57 8.78
CA VAL A 94 -1.82 -3.33 8.03
C VAL A 94 -2.34 -2.08 8.72
N VAL A 95 -1.51 -1.04 8.78
CA VAL A 95 -1.88 0.35 9.13
C VAL A 95 -1.53 1.29 7.98
N PHE A 96 -2.24 2.42 7.87
CA PHE A 96 -2.12 3.31 6.70
C PHE A 96 -2.12 4.79 7.06
N THR A 97 -1.13 5.54 6.57
CA THR A 97 -1.14 7.01 6.59
C THR A 97 -1.58 7.56 5.24
N THR A 98 -2.55 8.48 5.24
CA THR A 98 -2.90 9.26 4.04
C THR A 98 -2.43 10.71 4.18
N HIS A 99 -1.91 11.27 3.08
CA HIS A 99 -1.42 12.64 2.97
C HIS A 99 -2.24 13.48 1.99
N THR A 100 -2.95 12.85 1.04
CA THR A 100 -3.68 13.56 -0.02
C THR A 100 -5.05 14.09 0.43
N PRO A 101 -5.26 15.42 0.52
CA PRO A 101 -6.49 15.99 1.06
C PRO A 101 -7.62 16.17 0.04
N ILE A 102 -7.44 15.74 -1.22
CA ILE A 102 -8.40 15.95 -2.31
C ILE A 102 -8.63 14.66 -3.12
N LYS A 103 -9.90 14.36 -3.46
CA LYS A 103 -10.27 13.12 -4.18
C LYS A 103 -9.55 12.97 -5.52
N ALA A 104 -9.39 14.07 -6.26
CA ALA A 104 -8.77 14.06 -7.59
C ALA A 104 -7.26 13.76 -7.54
N GLY A 105 -6.60 14.03 -6.41
CA GLY A 105 -5.18 13.71 -6.24
C GLY A 105 -4.90 12.28 -5.79
N ASN A 106 -5.94 11.48 -5.52
CA ASN A 106 -5.76 10.09 -5.09
C ASN A 106 -5.66 9.18 -6.32
N GLU A 107 -4.58 8.40 -6.37
CA GLU A 107 -4.19 7.58 -7.50
C GLU A 107 -5.21 6.47 -7.80
N LYS A 108 -5.45 6.25 -9.10
CA LYS A 108 -6.35 5.20 -9.61
C LYS A 108 -5.78 4.58 -10.87
N HIS A 109 -5.94 3.27 -10.99
CA HIS A 109 -5.61 2.52 -12.19
C HIS A 109 -6.86 1.85 -12.76
N ARG A 110 -6.86 1.67 -14.08
CA ARG A 110 -7.83 0.77 -14.72
C ARG A 110 -7.51 -0.66 -14.30
N ILE A 111 -8.53 -1.45 -13.99
CA ILE A 111 -8.32 -2.86 -13.63
C ILE A 111 -7.68 -3.62 -14.80
N GLU A 112 -8.08 -3.31 -16.04
CA GLU A 112 -7.49 -3.94 -17.22
C GLU A 112 -5.97 -3.74 -17.29
N THR A 113 -5.47 -2.56 -16.93
CA THR A 113 -4.03 -2.27 -16.89
C THR A 113 -3.33 -3.07 -15.79
N LEU A 114 -3.94 -3.17 -14.59
CA LEU A 114 -3.40 -3.99 -13.50
C LEU A 114 -3.35 -5.48 -13.87
N VAL A 115 -4.35 -5.99 -14.59
CA VAL A 115 -4.38 -7.37 -15.08
C VAL A 115 -3.34 -7.58 -16.18
N TYR A 116 -3.24 -6.65 -17.13
CA TYR A 116 -2.24 -6.70 -18.20
C TYR A 116 -0.81 -6.76 -17.64
N MET A 117 -0.51 -5.93 -16.64
CA MET A 117 0.78 -5.90 -15.93
C MET A 117 0.96 -7.06 -14.94
N ARG A 118 -0.05 -7.92 -14.75
CA ARG A 118 -0.12 -8.98 -13.73
C ARG A 118 0.02 -8.46 -12.27
N ALA A 119 -0.21 -7.18 -12.05
CA ALA A 119 -0.24 -6.55 -10.74
C ALA A 119 -1.43 -7.02 -9.88
N ASN A 120 -2.46 -7.62 -10.49
CA ASN A 120 -3.58 -8.21 -9.79
C ASN A 120 -3.27 -9.57 -9.14
N LEU A 121 -2.07 -10.16 -9.32
CA LEU A 121 -1.66 -11.43 -8.71
C LEU A 121 -2.66 -12.60 -8.93
N GLY A 122 -3.42 -12.57 -10.03
CA GLY A 122 -4.44 -13.57 -10.32
C GLY A 122 -5.80 -13.34 -9.64
N PHE A 123 -5.97 -12.29 -8.82
CA PHE A 123 -7.27 -11.89 -8.28
C PHE A 123 -8.25 -11.53 -9.42
N SER A 124 -9.49 -11.98 -9.28
CA SER A 124 -10.55 -11.67 -10.25
C SER A 124 -10.89 -10.18 -10.24
N VAL A 125 -11.51 -9.70 -11.32
CA VAL A 125 -12.02 -8.32 -11.41
C VAL A 125 -12.99 -8.02 -10.26
N GLU A 126 -13.80 -8.99 -9.84
CA GLU A 126 -14.70 -8.85 -8.70
C GLU A 126 -13.94 -8.64 -7.38
N GLN A 127 -12.90 -9.45 -7.12
CA GLN A 127 -12.05 -9.30 -5.94
C GLN A 127 -11.34 -7.93 -5.93
N MET A 128 -10.79 -7.52 -7.08
CA MET A 128 -10.16 -6.22 -7.25
C MET A 128 -11.15 -5.07 -7.02
N ASN A 129 -12.39 -5.18 -7.50
CA ASN A 129 -13.46 -4.20 -7.25
C ASN A 129 -13.82 -4.13 -5.76
N ARG A 130 -13.94 -5.27 -5.08
CA ARG A 130 -14.21 -5.30 -3.62
C ARG A 130 -13.11 -4.58 -2.84
N ILE A 131 -11.86 -4.77 -3.23
CA ILE A 131 -10.71 -4.14 -2.56
C ILE A 131 -10.64 -2.64 -2.92
N GLY A 132 -10.47 -2.28 -4.19
CA GLY A 132 -10.15 -0.90 -4.62
C GLY A 132 -11.23 -0.16 -5.41
N GLY A 133 -12.29 -0.83 -5.84
CA GLY A 133 -13.33 -0.26 -6.71
C GLY A 133 -12.99 -0.33 -8.20
N ILE A 134 -13.87 0.24 -9.03
CA ILE A 134 -13.68 0.40 -10.49
C ILE A 134 -13.84 1.89 -10.85
N PRO A 135 -12.79 2.58 -11.34
CA PRO A 135 -11.39 2.13 -11.43
C PRO A 135 -10.78 1.83 -10.06
N PHE A 136 -9.70 1.02 -10.03
CA PHE A 136 -9.04 0.61 -8.80
C PHE A 136 -8.37 1.80 -8.14
N ASN A 137 -8.90 2.23 -7.00
CA ASN A 137 -8.41 3.38 -6.25
C ASN A 137 -7.48 2.92 -5.14
N MET A 138 -6.22 3.36 -5.21
CA MET A 138 -5.15 2.91 -4.32
C MET A 138 -5.42 3.28 -2.86
N THR A 139 -5.96 4.48 -2.61
CA THR A 139 -6.33 4.96 -1.27
C THR A 139 -7.53 4.21 -0.70
N VAL A 140 -8.55 3.94 -1.51
CA VAL A 140 -9.71 3.13 -1.08
C VAL A 140 -9.27 1.71 -0.72
N ALA A 141 -8.41 1.11 -1.54
CA ALA A 141 -7.82 -0.19 -1.26
C ALA A 141 -7.02 -0.16 0.05
N ALA A 142 -6.14 0.83 0.26
CA ALA A 142 -5.34 0.94 1.48
C ALA A 142 -6.23 1.09 2.73
N LEU A 143 -7.27 1.92 2.67
CA LEU A 143 -8.25 2.10 3.74
C LEU A 143 -9.01 0.80 4.08
N ARG A 144 -9.37 0.00 3.08
CA ARG A 144 -10.06 -1.29 3.26
C ARG A 144 -9.13 -2.42 3.66
N LEU A 145 -7.84 -2.32 3.34
CA LEU A 145 -6.82 -3.28 3.74
C LEU A 145 -6.24 -2.99 5.11
N SER A 146 -6.48 -1.83 5.72
CA SER A 146 -5.88 -1.47 7.01
C SER A 146 -6.83 -1.66 8.19
N ARG A 147 -6.35 -2.08 9.36
CA ARG A 147 -7.14 -2.05 10.61
C ARG A 147 -7.40 -0.63 11.08
N LYS A 148 -6.43 0.27 10.86
CA LYS A 148 -6.47 1.66 11.31
C LYS A 148 -5.72 2.53 10.33
N SER A 149 -6.18 3.77 10.20
CA SER A 149 -5.49 4.76 9.38
C SER A 149 -5.34 6.09 10.10
N ASN A 150 -4.34 6.86 9.68
CA ASN A 150 -4.11 8.20 10.19
C ASN A 150 -3.98 9.23 9.07
N ALA A 151 -4.51 10.41 9.32
CA ALA A 151 -4.21 11.63 8.59
C ALA A 151 -3.19 12.45 9.39
N VAL A 152 -2.43 13.29 8.69
CA VAL A 152 -1.23 13.94 9.23
C VAL A 152 -1.46 15.26 9.98
N SER A 153 -2.71 15.68 10.13
CA SER A 153 -3.13 16.83 10.95
C SER A 153 -4.60 16.72 11.32
N GLU A 154 -5.05 17.50 12.30
CA GLU A 154 -6.47 17.54 12.71
C GLU A 154 -7.37 18.00 11.55
N LEU A 155 -7.00 19.08 10.87
CA LEU A 155 -7.74 19.56 9.69
C LEU A 155 -7.77 18.50 8.58
N HIS A 156 -6.64 17.82 8.34
CA HIS A 156 -6.60 16.76 7.34
C HIS A 156 -7.47 15.57 7.76
N THR A 157 -7.56 15.25 9.05
CA THR A 157 -8.43 14.19 9.58
C THR A 157 -9.89 14.45 9.26
N GLN A 158 -10.35 15.69 9.46
CA GLN A 158 -11.71 16.09 9.14
C GLN A 158 -11.97 16.00 7.63
N THR A 159 -11.04 16.51 6.82
CA THR A 159 -11.13 16.46 5.35
C THR A 159 -11.15 15.02 4.83
N ALA A 160 -10.24 14.16 5.29
CA ALA A 160 -10.15 12.76 4.88
C ALA A 160 -11.41 11.96 5.29
N ASN A 161 -11.93 12.17 6.50
CA ASN A 161 -13.17 11.50 6.92
C ASN A 161 -14.39 11.95 6.11
N LYS A 162 -14.50 13.25 5.78
CA LYS A 162 -15.56 13.75 4.87
C LYS A 162 -15.40 13.18 3.46
N MET A 163 -14.16 13.16 2.96
CA MET A 163 -13.81 12.66 1.64
C MET A 163 -14.22 11.20 1.45
N TRP A 164 -13.90 10.35 2.42
CA TRP A 164 -14.13 8.89 2.36
C TRP A 164 -15.38 8.44 3.14
N ALA A 165 -16.32 9.34 3.45
CA ALA A 165 -17.51 9.02 4.24
C ALA A 165 -18.38 7.91 3.64
N LYS A 166 -18.44 7.80 2.30
CA LYS A 166 -19.23 6.80 1.57
C LYS A 166 -18.46 5.50 1.26
N THR A 167 -17.19 5.40 1.68
CA THR A 167 -16.40 4.19 1.44
C THR A 167 -16.72 3.17 2.52
N GLU A 168 -17.51 2.17 2.16
CA GLU A 168 -17.84 1.06 3.05
C GLU A 168 -16.59 0.26 3.43
N ASN A 169 -16.60 -0.30 4.65
CA ASN A 169 -15.55 -1.14 5.21
C ASN A 169 -14.15 -0.50 5.26
N ARG A 170 -14.06 0.84 5.16
CA ARG A 170 -12.80 1.55 5.42
C ARG A 170 -12.41 1.47 6.90
N SER A 171 -11.12 1.56 7.16
CA SER A 171 -10.59 1.81 8.50
C SER A 171 -11.08 3.15 9.06
N LYS A 172 -11.07 3.25 10.40
CA LYS A 172 -11.20 4.55 11.08
C LYS A 172 -9.96 5.38 10.78
N ILE A 173 -10.16 6.62 10.32
CA ILE A 173 -9.10 7.59 10.07
C ILE A 173 -9.01 8.50 11.30
N ILE A 174 -7.88 8.46 12.00
CA ILE A 174 -7.57 9.32 13.16
C ILE A 174 -6.56 10.40 12.80
N GLY A 175 -6.41 11.43 13.62
CA GLY A 175 -5.34 12.42 13.46
C GLY A 175 -4.08 12.01 14.20
N ILE A 176 -2.95 12.08 13.51
CA ILE A 176 -1.61 12.07 14.11
C ILE A 176 -0.86 13.24 13.50
N THR A 177 -0.67 14.31 14.27
CA THR A 177 0.03 15.51 13.79
C THR A 177 1.50 15.17 13.57
N ILE A 178 2.00 15.33 12.33
CA ILE A 178 3.44 15.17 12.06
C ILE A 178 4.19 16.25 12.84
N ASN A 179 5.15 15.81 13.65
CA ASN A 179 6.14 16.69 14.26
C ASN A 179 7.41 16.66 13.42
N ILE A 180 7.98 17.83 13.09
CA ILE A 180 9.32 17.91 12.51
C ILE A 180 10.27 17.67 13.68
N SER A 181 10.87 16.48 13.74
CA SER A 181 11.82 16.14 14.79
C SER A 181 13.08 17.00 14.67
N PHE A 182 13.18 18.08 15.46
CA PHE A 182 14.46 18.46 16.04
C PHE A 182 14.75 17.43 17.15
N PHE A 183 15.47 16.36 16.79
CA PHE A 183 15.98 15.31 17.68
C PHE A 183 15.07 14.86 18.83
N ASN A 184 14.18 13.89 18.58
CA ASN A 184 13.85 12.88 19.62
C ASN A 184 13.23 11.61 18.98
N PRO A 185 13.87 10.43 19.06
CA PRO A 185 13.39 9.22 18.40
C PRO A 185 12.58 8.37 19.38
N VAL A 186 11.26 8.56 19.43
CA VAL A 186 10.34 7.52 19.91
C VAL A 186 8.99 7.71 19.19
N PHE A 187 8.73 6.90 18.16
CA PHE A 187 7.37 6.64 17.69
C PHE A 187 7.07 5.15 17.84
N ASN A 188 6.81 4.73 19.08
CA ASN A 188 6.09 3.49 19.35
C ASN A 188 4.60 3.84 19.49
N TYR A 189 3.91 3.89 18.37
CA TYR A 189 2.47 3.73 18.35
C TYR A 189 2.13 2.81 17.19
N PHE A 190 2.33 1.49 17.37
CA PHE A 190 1.43 0.41 16.95
C PHE A 190 1.90 -0.93 17.47
#